data_AF-A0A6C0EMD6-F1
#
_entry.id   AF-A0A6C0EMD6-F1
#
_cell.length_a   1.000
_cell.length_b   1.000
_cell.length_c   1.000
_cell.angle_alpha   90.00
_cell.angle_beta   90.00
_cell.angle_gamma   90.00
#
_symmetry.space_group_name_H-M   'P 1'
#
loop_
_entity.id
_entity.type
_entity.pdbx_description
1 polymer ?
#
loop_
_entity_poly.entity_id
_entity_poly.type
_entity_poly.pdbx_seq_one_letter_code
_entity_poly.pdbx_strand_id
1 'polypeptide(L)'
;MDQDRNNLLHALENETNSSIMNLTSAKIKEHKNTILQKLQLERSELKTMHKKLSEYRYCTDMSDIQYGYYIRWIPLKDPENLYLTNGGIMCDMKIVNNQIHIFCKNFRNRFFQFKFDEAVIFQKISSQEKVILSVLDYLNT
;
A
#
# COMPACT_ATOMS: atom_id res chain seq x y z
N MET A 1 18.29 19.19 19.54
CA MET A 1 18.36 18.06 18.59
C MET A 1 17.39 16.96 18.97
N ASP A 2 17.56 16.20 20.06
CA ASP A 2 16.59 15.14 20.42
C ASP A 2 15.22 15.66 20.86
N GLN A 3 15.17 16.80 21.56
CA GLN A 3 13.90 17.41 21.97
C GLN A 3 13.07 17.90 20.78
N ASP A 4 13.72 18.55 19.79
CA ASP A 4 13.05 19.06 18.59
C ASP A 4 12.51 17.92 17.72
N ARG A 5 13.27 16.83 17.65
CA ARG A 5 12.87 15.58 16.97
C ARG A 5 11.63 14.95 17.61
N ASN A 6 11.63 14.83 18.93
CA ASN A 6 10.49 14.27 19.67
C ASN A 6 9.25 15.16 19.60
N ASN A 7 9.43 16.49 19.68
CA ASN A 7 8.33 17.44 19.51
C ASN A 7 7.70 17.34 18.10
N LEU A 8 8.53 17.16 17.07
CA LEU A 8 8.05 17.01 15.69
C LEU A 8 7.30 15.69 15.49
N LEU A 9 7.82 14.58 16.02
CA LEU A 9 7.11 13.28 15.99
C LEU A 9 5.76 13.36 16.69
N HIS A 10 5.72 13.94 17.89
CA HIS A 10 4.47 14.14 18.62
C HIS A 10 3.49 15.06 17.88
N ALA A 11 3.97 16.06 17.12
CA ALA A 11 3.10 16.91 16.32
C ALA A 11 2.51 16.20 15.09
N LEU A 12 3.15 15.12 14.63
CA LEU A 12 2.72 14.33 13.48
C LEU A 12 1.83 13.14 13.86
N GLU A 13 1.89 12.68 15.11
CA GLU A 13 1.06 11.59 15.60
C GLU A 13 -0.41 11.99 15.69
N ASN A 14 -1.22 11.38 14.83
CA ASN A 14 -2.68 11.38 14.92
C ASN A 14 -3.24 10.11 14.26
N GLU A 15 -4.52 9.80 14.49
CA GLU A 15 -5.15 8.57 13.96
C GLU A 15 -5.01 8.43 12.44
N THR A 16 -5.10 9.55 11.71
CA THR A 16 -4.99 9.57 10.24
C THR A 16 -3.59 9.24 9.71
N ASN A 17 -2.55 9.51 10.51
CA ASN A 17 -1.15 9.35 10.11
C ASN A 17 -0.55 8.02 10.60
N SER A 18 -1.27 7.27 11.44
CA SER A 18 -0.82 6.00 12.02
C SER A 18 -0.22 5.02 11.01
N SER A 19 -0.77 4.95 9.79
CA SER A 19 -0.30 4.08 8.71
C SER A 19 1.08 4.43 8.14
N ILE A 20 1.55 5.68 8.33
CA ILE A 20 2.79 6.19 7.72
C ILE A 20 3.90 6.44 8.75
N MET A 21 3.56 6.65 10.03
CA MET A 21 4.52 7.00 11.09
C MET A 21 5.66 5.99 11.27
N ASN A 22 5.41 4.70 11.01
CA ASN A 22 6.40 3.63 11.17
C ASN A 22 7.21 3.35 9.89
N LEU A 23 6.98 4.12 8.82
CA LEU A 23 7.58 3.93 7.50
C LEU A 23 8.61 5.01 7.18
N THR A 24 9.49 4.68 6.24
CA THR A 24 10.42 5.61 5.57
C THR A 24 10.40 5.33 4.08
N SER A 25 10.88 6.26 3.26
CA SER A 25 11.02 6.02 1.82
C SER A 25 11.90 4.81 1.52
N ALA A 26 12.91 4.55 2.35
CA ALA A 26 13.77 3.38 2.23
C ALA A 26 12.98 2.08 2.51
N LYS A 27 12.27 2.00 3.64
CA LYS A 27 11.44 0.84 4.01
C LYS A 27 10.35 0.56 2.98
N ILE A 28 9.67 1.60 2.47
CA ILE A 28 8.64 1.45 1.44
C ILE A 28 9.23 0.83 0.16
N LYS A 29 10.42 1.28 -0.26
CA LYS A 29 11.11 0.72 -1.43
C LYS A 29 11.53 -0.72 -1.19
N GLU A 30 12.07 -1.01 -0.02
CA GLU A 30 12.51 -2.35 0.38
C GLU A 30 11.36 -3.35 0.41
N HIS A 31 10.27 -3.04 1.13
CA HIS A 31 9.10 -3.92 1.24
C HIS A 31 8.50 -4.21 -0.14
N LYS A 32 8.34 -3.16 -0.96
CA LYS A 32 7.83 -3.27 -2.33
C LYS A 32 8.73 -4.10 -3.23
N ASN A 33 10.05 -3.88 -3.20
CA ASN A 33 10.99 -4.69 -3.97
C ASN A 33 10.95 -6.15 -3.53
N THR A 34 10.98 -6.40 -2.22
CA THR A 34 10.96 -7.76 -1.67
C THR A 34 9.74 -8.55 -2.13
N ILE A 35 8.54 -7.97 -2.04
CA ILE A 35 7.33 -8.68 -2.47
C ILE A 35 7.25 -8.85 -3.98
N LEU A 36 7.67 -7.86 -4.78
CA LEU A 36 7.64 -7.99 -6.24
C LEU A 36 8.67 -9.00 -6.76
N GLN A 37 9.84 -9.12 -6.11
CA GLN A 37 10.84 -10.13 -6.44
C GLN A 37 10.33 -11.56 -6.13
N LYS A 38 9.55 -11.72 -5.05
CA LYS A 38 8.92 -13.01 -4.69
C LYS A 38 7.92 -13.50 -5.75
N LEU A 39 7.39 -12.61 -6.59
CA LEU A 39 6.49 -12.97 -7.69
C LEU A 39 7.22 -13.59 -8.90
N GLN A 40 8.56 -13.61 -8.90
CA GLN A 40 9.38 -14.21 -9.96
C GLN A 40 9.03 -13.72 -11.38
N LEU A 41 8.63 -12.44 -11.49
CA LEU A 41 8.30 -11.80 -12.76
C LEU A 41 9.52 -11.65 -13.66
N GLU A 42 9.29 -11.65 -14.97
CA GLU A 42 10.31 -11.29 -15.95
C GLU A 42 10.86 -9.88 -15.68
N ARG A 43 12.15 -9.67 -15.97
CA ARG A 43 12.86 -8.43 -15.61
C ARG A 43 12.18 -7.17 -16.16
N SER A 44 11.64 -7.25 -17.37
CA SER A 44 10.92 -6.16 -18.05
C SER A 44 9.60 -5.82 -17.37
N GLU A 45 8.86 -6.85 -16.95
CA GLU A 45 7.59 -6.72 -16.25
C GLU A 45 7.81 -6.17 -14.84
N LEU A 46 8.80 -6.70 -14.12
CA LEU A 46 9.19 -6.21 -12.81
C LEU A 46 9.50 -4.71 -12.84
N LYS A 47 10.30 -4.25 -13.82
CA LYS A 47 10.59 -2.82 -14.02
C LYS A 47 9.32 -2.00 -14.28
N THR A 48 8.39 -2.56 -15.06
CA THR A 48 7.10 -1.93 -15.34
C THR A 48 6.23 -1.83 -14.09
N MET A 49 6.20 -2.87 -13.25
CA MET A 49 5.48 -2.87 -11.97
C MET A 49 6.03 -1.80 -11.04
N HIS A 50 7.35 -1.73 -10.86
CA HIS A 50 7.99 -0.69 -10.05
C HIS A 50 7.63 0.73 -10.51
N LYS A 51 7.61 0.96 -11.83
CA LYS A 51 7.21 2.27 -12.39
C LYS A 51 5.74 2.59 -12.10
N LYS A 52 4.83 1.62 -12.30
CA LYS A 52 3.38 1.81 -12.05
C LYS A 52 3.05 1.98 -10.56
N LEU A 53 3.89 1.45 -9.68
CA LEU A 53 3.72 1.45 -8.23
C LEU A 53 4.66 2.45 -7.53
N SER A 54 5.24 3.44 -8.22
CA SER A 54 6.19 4.38 -7.60
C SER A 54 5.59 5.11 -6.39
N GLU A 55 4.34 5.54 -6.54
CA GLU A 55 3.55 6.28 -5.53
C GLU A 55 2.76 5.38 -4.58
N TYR A 56 3.09 4.09 -4.54
CA TYR A 56 2.36 3.10 -3.76
C TYR A 56 3.29 2.41 -2.75
N ARG A 57 2.71 2.09 -1.59
CA ARG A 57 3.31 1.22 -0.58
C ARG A 57 2.66 -0.17 -0.64
N TYR A 58 3.43 -1.19 -0.29
CA TYR A 58 2.90 -2.54 -0.10
C TYR A 58 2.13 -2.59 1.22
N CYS A 59 0.96 -3.22 1.21
CA CYS A 59 0.17 -3.51 2.42
C CYS A 59 0.47 -4.95 2.84
N THR A 60 1.13 -5.11 3.98
CA THR A 60 1.53 -6.42 4.51
C THR A 60 0.33 -7.10 5.15
N ASP A 61 -0.38 -6.35 5.98
CA ASP A 61 -1.52 -6.84 6.76
C ASP A 61 -2.79 -6.02 6.47
N MET A 62 -3.93 -6.52 6.95
CA MET A 62 -5.23 -5.86 6.80
C MET A 62 -5.27 -4.48 7.45
N SER A 63 -4.53 -4.30 8.56
CA SER A 63 -4.40 -3.02 9.26
C SER A 63 -3.70 -1.94 8.43
N ASP A 64 -2.92 -2.31 7.41
CA ASP A 64 -2.22 -1.36 6.55
C ASP A 64 -3.15 -0.72 5.50
N ILE A 65 -4.33 -1.31 5.29
CA ILE A 65 -5.31 -0.92 4.29
C ILE A 65 -6.30 0.07 4.92
N GLN A 66 -6.35 1.28 4.37
CA GLN A 66 -7.21 2.35 4.86
C GLN A 66 -8.42 2.58 3.96
N TYR A 67 -9.57 2.78 4.59
CA TYR A 67 -10.81 3.14 3.89
C TYR A 67 -10.67 4.48 3.15
N GLY A 68 -11.29 4.56 1.97
CA GLY A 68 -11.27 5.75 1.12
C GLY A 68 -9.99 5.93 0.30
N TYR A 69 -8.95 5.13 0.53
CA TYR A 69 -7.72 5.18 -0.26
C TYR A 69 -7.81 4.35 -1.53
N TYR A 70 -7.05 4.76 -2.54
CA TYR A 70 -6.95 4.01 -3.79
C TYR A 70 -5.96 2.85 -3.63
N ILE A 71 -6.41 1.64 -3.95
CA ILE A 71 -5.58 0.45 -3.94
C ILE A 71 -5.49 -0.16 -5.33
N ARG A 72 -4.33 -0.75 -5.63
CA ARG A 72 -4.12 -1.66 -6.76
C ARG A 72 -3.62 -2.98 -6.21
N TRP A 73 -3.88 -4.08 -6.90
CA TRP A 73 -3.39 -5.38 -6.44
C TRP A 73 -2.97 -6.25 -7.62
N ILE A 74 -2.20 -7.28 -7.31
CA ILE A 74 -1.85 -8.36 -8.22
C ILE A 74 -2.61 -9.60 -7.73
N PRO A 75 -3.58 -10.12 -8.50
CA PRO A 75 -4.28 -11.34 -8.14
C PRO A 75 -3.31 -12.53 -8.18
N LEU A 76 -3.39 -13.41 -7.18
CA LEU A 76 -2.56 -14.62 -7.07
C LEU A 76 -3.32 -15.89 -7.46
N LYS A 77 -4.56 -15.75 -7.94
CA LYS A 77 -5.42 -16.86 -8.35
C LYS A 77 -4.86 -17.66 -9.54
N ASP A 78 -4.11 -16.99 -10.42
CA ASP A 78 -3.47 -17.59 -11.60
C ASP A 78 -1.98 -17.17 -11.62
N PRO A 79 -1.08 -17.98 -11.03
CA PRO A 79 0.34 -17.65 -10.93
C PRO A 79 1.07 -17.52 -12.27
N GLU A 80 0.54 -18.14 -13.34
CA GLU A 80 1.12 -18.09 -14.68
C GLU A 80 0.76 -16.78 -15.43
N ASN A 81 -0.21 -16.03 -14.90
CA ASN A 81 -0.73 -14.81 -15.51
C ASN A 81 -0.87 -13.68 -14.49
N LEU A 82 0.28 -13.23 -13.97
CA LEU A 82 0.32 -12.13 -13.01
C LEU A 82 0.17 -10.78 -13.71
N TYR A 83 -0.78 -9.98 -13.26
CA TYR A 83 -0.99 -8.62 -13.76
C TYR A 83 -1.38 -7.66 -12.64
N LEU A 84 -1.04 -6.38 -12.82
CA LEU A 84 -1.46 -5.33 -11.90
C LEU A 84 -2.84 -4.80 -12.32
N THR A 85 -3.84 -4.94 -11.45
CA THR A 85 -5.19 -4.43 -11.71
C THR A 85 -5.19 -2.91 -11.89
N ASN A 86 -6.26 -2.37 -12.50
CA ASN A 86 -6.44 -0.93 -12.55
C ASN A 86 -6.62 -0.33 -11.15
N GLY A 87 -7.21 -1.08 -10.23
CA GLY A 87 -7.43 -0.67 -8.85
C GLY A 87 -8.85 -0.17 -8.59
N GLY A 88 -9.06 0.31 -7.36
CA GLY A 88 -10.31 0.89 -6.90
C GLY A 88 -10.12 1.61 -5.57
N ILE A 89 -11.13 2.36 -5.17
CA ILE A 89 -11.20 2.97 -3.84
C ILE A 89 -11.65 1.90 -2.86
N MET A 90 -10.90 1.71 -1.78
CA MET A 90 -11.24 0.84 -0.67
C MET A 90 -12.52 1.36 0.01
N CYS A 91 -13.57 0.54 0.05
CA CYS A 91 -14.86 0.93 0.61
C CYS A 91 -15.17 0.19 1.90
N ASP A 92 -14.93 -1.12 1.95
CA ASP A 92 -15.32 -1.96 3.06
C ASP A 92 -14.48 -3.25 3.11
N MET A 93 -14.43 -3.90 4.26
CA MET A 93 -13.82 -5.22 4.44
C MET A 93 -14.84 -6.14 5.13
N LYS A 94 -15.16 -7.28 4.52
CA LYS A 94 -16.16 -8.21 5.07
C LYS A 94 -15.62 -9.62 5.17
N ILE A 95 -16.10 -10.34 6.17
CA ILE A 95 -15.88 -11.77 6.29
C ILE A 95 -17.00 -12.48 5.54
N VAL A 96 -16.65 -13.25 4.51
CA VAL A 96 -17.59 -14.08 3.74
C VAL A 96 -17.03 -15.49 3.73
N ASN A 97 -17.82 -16.46 4.20
CA ASN A 97 -17.40 -17.87 4.27
C ASN A 97 -16.06 -18.08 4.98
N ASN A 98 -15.85 -17.35 6.09
CA ASN A 98 -14.60 -17.40 6.87
C ASN A 98 -13.35 -16.90 6.12
N GLN A 99 -13.53 -16.18 5.01
CA GLN A 99 -12.48 -15.52 4.24
C GLN A 99 -12.68 -14.01 4.27
N ILE A 100 -11.57 -13.26 4.22
CA ILE A 100 -11.63 -11.80 4.25
C ILE A 100 -11.68 -11.26 2.82
N HIS A 101 -12.74 -10.51 2.55
CA HIS A 101 -13.04 -9.91 1.26
C HIS A 101 -12.89 -8.40 1.34
N ILE A 102 -12.09 -7.86 0.44
CA ILE A 102 -11.95 -6.43 0.22
C ILE A 102 -13.00 -5.97 -0.78
N PHE A 103 -13.82 -5.00 -0.40
CA PHE A 103 -14.80 -4.35 -1.25
C PHE A 103 -14.24 -3.02 -1.75
N CYS A 104 -14.28 -2.85 -3.07
CA CYS A 104 -13.79 -1.66 -3.73
C CYS A 104 -14.80 -1.12 -4.73
N LYS A 105 -14.66 0.17 -5.02
CA LYS A 105 -15.43 0.88 -6.04
C LYS A 105 -14.48 1.49 -7.07
N ASN A 106 -14.75 1.29 -8.36
CA ASN A 106 -14.00 1.98 -9.41
C ASN A 106 -14.60 3.35 -9.75
N PHE A 107 -13.90 4.12 -10.60
CA PHE A 107 -14.36 5.43 -11.08
C PHE A 107 -15.67 5.40 -11.89
N ARG A 108 -16.09 4.21 -12.38
CA ARG A 108 -17.40 4.01 -13.04
C ARG A 108 -18.50 3.62 -12.06
N ASN A 109 -18.28 3.83 -10.76
CA ASN A 109 -19.19 3.46 -9.67
C ASN A 109 -19.56 1.97 -9.61
N ARG A 110 -18.79 1.08 -10.24
CA ARG A 110 -19.01 -0.36 -10.11
C ARG A 110 -18.29 -0.87 -8.87
N PHE A 111 -19.02 -1.62 -8.07
CA PHE A 111 -18.49 -2.34 -6.92
C PHE A 111 -17.99 -3.71 -7.35
N PHE A 112 -16.92 -4.14 -6.72
CA PHE A 112 -16.38 -5.49 -6.85
C PHE A 112 -15.68 -5.86 -5.55
N GLN A 113 -15.42 -7.15 -5.39
CA GLN A 113 -14.72 -7.68 -4.23
C GLN A 113 -13.67 -8.70 -4.66
N PHE A 114 -12.62 -8.84 -3.87
CA PHE A 114 -11.61 -9.88 -4.01
C PHE A 114 -11.16 -10.36 -2.64
N LYS A 115 -10.61 -11.58 -2.56
CA LYS A 115 -10.12 -12.14 -1.31
C LYS A 115 -8.76 -11.55 -0.98
N PHE A 116 -8.57 -11.18 0.28
CA PHE A 116 -7.30 -10.62 0.78
C PHE A 116 -6.14 -11.60 0.55
N ASP A 117 -6.31 -12.87 0.92
CA ASP A 117 -5.27 -13.90 0.85
C ASP A 117 -4.86 -14.27 -0.59
N GLU A 118 -5.68 -13.93 -1.59
CA GLU A 118 -5.43 -14.23 -3.00
C GLU A 118 -4.90 -12.99 -3.75
N ALA A 119 -4.33 -11.99 -3.05
CA ALA A 119 -3.87 -10.74 -3.66
C ALA A 119 -2.64 -10.13 -2.97
N VAL A 120 -1.69 -9.63 -3.77
CA VAL A 120 -0.66 -8.69 -3.30
C VAL A 120 -1.18 -7.27 -3.46
N ILE A 121 -1.36 -6.55 -2.37
CA ILE A 121 -2.07 -5.27 -2.35
C ILE A 121 -1.11 -4.11 -2.15
N PHE A 122 -1.37 -3.03 -2.90
CA PHE A 122 -0.62 -1.79 -2.82
C PHE A 122 -1.57 -0.61 -2.64
N GLN A 123 -1.35 0.19 -1.60
CA GLN A 123 -2.11 1.41 -1.35
C GLN A 123 -1.35 2.65 -1.85
N LYS A 124 -2.07 3.56 -2.50
CA LYS A 124 -1.53 4.84 -2.96
C LYS A 124 -1.23 5.74 -1.77
N ILE A 125 -0.04 6.34 -1.77
CA ILE A 125 0.38 7.31 -0.76
C ILE A 125 -0.26 8.67 -1.10
N SER A 126 -0.99 9.26 -0.16
CA SER A 126 -1.61 10.57 -0.29
C SER A 126 -0.57 11.70 -0.28
N SER A 127 -0.96 12.88 -0.73
CA SER A 127 -0.09 14.06 -0.68
C SER A 127 0.32 14.42 0.75
N GLN A 128 -0.56 14.23 1.73
CA GLN A 128 -0.26 14.46 3.14
C GLN A 128 0.75 13.43 3.67
N GLU A 129 0.52 12.14 3.39
CA GLU A 129 1.45 11.06 3.77
C GLU A 129 2.85 11.28 3.17
N LYS A 130 2.96 11.84 1.95
CA LYS A 130 4.26 12.19 1.35
C LYS A 130 5.01 13.27 2.10
N VAL A 131 4.31 14.31 2.57
CA VAL A 131 4.93 15.37 3.37
C VAL A 131 5.46 14.77 4.67
N ILE A 132 4.65 13.94 5.34
CA ILE A 132 5.06 13.26 6.57
C ILE A 132 6.27 12.36 6.30
N LEU A 133 6.25 11.55 5.23
CA LEU A 133 7.39 10.72 4.83
C LEU A 133 8.66 11.53 4.63
N SER A 134 8.58 12.70 4.00
CA SER A 134 9.75 13.56 3.80
C SER A 134 10.36 14.05 5.12
N VAL A 135 9.51 14.31 6.12
CA VAL A 135 9.95 14.67 7.46
C VAL A 135 10.56 13.46 8.16
N LEU A 136 9.93 12.29 8.09
CA LEU A 136 10.44 11.05 8.68
C LEU A 136 11.78 10.63 8.06
N ASP A 137 11.96 10.81 6.75
CA ASP A 137 13.24 10.56 6.07
C ASP A 137 14.32 11.51 6.57
N TYR A 138 14.00 12.80 6.74
CA TYR A 138 14.92 13.78 7.33
C TYR A 138 15.32 13.40 8.77
N LEU A 139 14.38 12.91 9.57
CA LEU A 139 14.63 12.49 10.96
C LEU A 139 15.43 11.18 11.08
N ASN A 140 15.50 10.39 10.01
CA ASN A 140 16.27 9.14 9.94
C ASN A 140 17.65 9.31 9.26
N THR A 141 18.01 10.54 8.88
CA THR A 141 19.34 10.91 8.38
C THR A 141 20.28 11.19 9.56
#